data_AF-A0A062VB96-F1
#
_entry.id   AF-A0A062VB96-F1
#
_cell.length_a   1.000
_cell.length_b   1.000
_cell.length_c   1.000
_cell.angle_alpha   90.00
_cell.angle_beta   90.00
_cell.angle_gamma   90.00
#
_symmetry.space_group_name_H-M   'P 1'
#
loop_
_entity.id
_entity.type
_entity.pdbx_description
1 polymer ?
#
loop_
_entity_poly.entity_id
_entity_poly.type
_entity_poly.pdbx_seq_one_letter_code
_entity_poly.pdbx_strand_id
1 'polypeptide(L)' 'MTLDEKIVGILAEDLGPSAKSFLTKQCQTCLNKDPASITHNDLDELAKSVHTGIKQILGDDIAEKIKQKILHIRN' A
#
# COMPACT_ATOMS: atom_id res chain seq x y z
N MET A 1 -13.60 9.59 0.49
CA MET A 1 -12.68 8.45 0.33
C MET A 1 -11.52 8.67 1.27
N THR A 2 -11.30 7.75 2.19
CA THR A 2 -10.17 7.76 3.14
C THR A 2 -8.87 7.36 2.44
N LEU A 3 -7.72 7.56 3.10
CA LEU A 3 -6.42 7.16 2.57
C LEU A 3 -6.36 5.64 2.34
N ASP A 4 -6.90 4.85 3.27
CA ASP A 4 -6.93 3.39 3.13
C ASP A 4 -7.75 2.95 1.92
N GLU A 5 -8.93 3.53 1.68
CA GLU A 5 -9.76 3.19 0.53
C GLU A 5 -9.05 3.48 -0.80
N LYS A 6 -8.33 4.60 -0.89
CA LYS A 6 -7.52 4.94 -2.08
C LYS A 6 -6.41 3.93 -2.31
N ILE A 7 -5.69 3.56 -1.25
CA ILE A 7 -4.58 2.60 -1.33
C ILE A 7 -5.08 1.20 -1.67
N VAL A 8 -6.19 0.76 -1.06
CA VAL A 8 -6.85 -0.50 -1.42
C VAL A 8 -7.27 -0.48 -2.89
N GLY A 9 -7.80 0.63 -3.40
CA GLY A 9 -8.15 0.77 -4.81
C GLY A 9 -6.95 0.56 -5.74
N ILE A 10 -5.83 1.21 -5.46
CA ILE A 10 -4.58 1.04 -6.22
C ILE A 10 -4.09 -0.41 -6.16
N LEU A 11 -4.07 -1.00 -4.97
CA LEU A 11 -3.63 -2.37 -4.77
C LEU A 11 -4.56 -3.38 -5.45
N ALA A 12 -5.87 -3.11 -5.51
CA ALA A 12 -6.86 -3.99 -6.09
C ALA A 12 -6.75 -4.10 -7.62
N GLU A 13 -6.15 -3.12 -8.29
CA GLU A 13 -5.87 -3.20 -9.74
C GLU A 13 -4.96 -4.39 -10.07
N ASP A 14 -4.02 -4.73 -9.19
CA ASP A 14 -3.00 -5.76 -9.43
C ASP A 14 -3.18 -7.00 -8.50
N LEU A 15 -3.59 -6.81 -7.24
CA LEU A 15 -3.83 -7.90 -6.26
C LEU A 15 -5.27 -8.40 -6.23
N GLY A 16 -6.21 -7.69 -6.84
CA GLY A 16 -7.64 -8.01 -6.79
C GLY A 16 -8.20 -8.05 -5.36
N PRO A 17 -9.01 -9.07 -5.00
CA PRO A 17 -9.73 -9.11 -3.72
C PRO A 17 -8.80 -9.20 -2.49
N SER A 18 -7.54 -9.61 -2.68
CA SER A 18 -6.55 -9.72 -1.60
C SER A 18 -5.95 -8.39 -1.17
N ALA A 19 -6.19 -7.30 -1.92
CA ALA A 19 -5.64 -5.97 -1.66
C ALA A 19 -5.89 -5.46 -0.24
N LYS A 20 -7.11 -5.62 0.28
CA LYS A 20 -7.48 -5.16 1.61
C LYS A 20 -6.70 -5.90 2.70
N SER A 21 -6.68 -7.23 2.65
CA SER A 21 -5.92 -8.06 3.60
C SER A 21 -4.42 -7.80 3.53
N PHE A 22 -3.89 -7.57 2.32
CA PHE A 22 -2.50 -7.21 2.13
C PHE A 22 -2.16 -5.86 2.76
N LEU A 23 -2.99 -4.84 2.52
CA LEU A 23 -2.81 -3.51 3.12
C LEU A 23 -2.84 -3.58 4.65
N THR A 24 -3.82 -4.28 5.22
CA THR A 24 -3.91 -4.48 6.68
C THR A 24 -2.63 -5.08 7.23
N LYS A 25 -2.12 -6.14 6.59
CA LYS A 25 -0.89 -6.78 7.02
C LYS A 25 0.32 -5.83 6.96
N GLN A 26 0.45 -5.03 5.90
CA GLN A 26 1.56 -4.09 5.80
C GLN A 26 1.46 -2.92 6.79
N CYS A 27 0.25 -2.41 7.05
CA CYS A 27 0.06 -1.37 8.06
C CYS A 27 0.38 -1.89 9.46
N GLN A 28 -0.05 -3.10 9.80
CA GLN A 28 0.25 -3.72 11.09
C GLN A 28 1.74 -4.06 11.24
N THR A 29 2.38 -4.58 10.17
CA THR A 29 3.78 -5.02 10.22
C THR A 29 4.76 -3.85 10.19
N CYS A 30 4.48 -2.81 9.40
CA CYS A 30 5.40 -1.69 9.21
C CYS A 30 5.13 -0.55 10.19
N LEU A 31 3.87 -0.11 10.27
CA LEU A 31 3.48 1.08 11.02
C LEU A 31 2.94 0.76 12.42
N ASN A 32 2.66 -0.52 12.71
CA ASN A 32 1.92 -0.96 13.89
C ASN A 32 0.58 -0.21 14.05
N LYS A 33 -0.11 0.03 12.93
CA LYS A 33 -1.37 0.79 12.85
C LYS A 33 -2.41 0.06 12.02
N ASP A 34 -3.67 0.37 12.29
CA ASP A 34 -4.78 0.00 11.42
C ASP A 34 -4.79 0.86 10.15
N PRO A 35 -5.26 0.31 9.00
CA PRO A 35 -5.37 1.06 7.75
C PRO A 35 -6.16 2.36 7.90
N ALA A 36 -7.24 2.34 8.68
CA ALA A 36 -8.08 3.51 8.93
C ALA A 36 -7.36 4.64 9.71
N SER A 37 -6.21 4.33 10.34
CA SER A 37 -5.39 5.30 11.10
C SER A 37 -4.16 5.80 10.34
N ILE A 38 -3.99 5.42 9.06
CA ILE A 38 -2.89 5.90 8.22
C ILE A 38 -3.04 7.40 8.00
N THR A 39 -1.94 8.13 8.17
CA THR A 39 -1.84 9.55 7.83
C THR A 39 -0.91 9.77 6.64
N HIS A 40 -0.89 10.98 6.08
CA HIS A 40 0.00 11.33 4.98
C HIS A 40 1.49 11.17 5.33
N ASN A 41 1.86 11.29 6.61
CA ASN A 41 3.23 11.08 7.06
C ASN A 41 3.66 9.61 7.03
N ASP A 42 2.70 8.69 7.12
CA ASP A 42 2.95 7.24 7.12
C ASP A 42 3.11 6.68 5.69
N LEU A 43 2.70 7.44 4.66
CA LEU A 43 2.68 6.98 3.27
C LEU A 43 4.06 6.59 2.74
N ASP A 44 5.12 7.29 3.15
CA ASP A 44 6.48 7.03 2.66
C ASP A 44 7.00 5.66 3.13
N GLU A 45 6.74 5.35 4.40
CA GLU A 45 7.12 4.07 5.00
C GLU A 45 6.23 2.93 4.48
N LEU A 46 4.92 3.19 4.40
CA LEU A 46 3.97 2.25 3.83
C LEU A 46 4.30 1.90 2.37
N ALA A 47 4.65 2.89 1.55
CA ALA A 47 4.99 2.66 0.14
C ALA A 47 6.24 1.78 -0.02
N LYS A 48 7.24 1.92 0.86
CA LYS A 48 8.43 1.04 0.90
C LYS A 48 8.08 -0.39 1.33
N SER A 49 7.21 -0.52 2.32
CA SER A 49 6.75 -1.81 2.81
C SER A 49 5.92 -2.55 1.75
N VAL A 50 4.96 -1.86 1.15
CA VAL A 50 4.15 -2.35 0.03
C VAL A 50 5.04 -2.76 -1.13
N HIS A 51 6.01 -1.93 -1.53
CA HIS A 51 6.98 -2.27 -2.58
C HIS A 51 7.67 -3.61 -2.31
N THR A 52 8.19 -3.79 -1.09
CA THR A 52 8.88 -5.02 -0.69
C THR A 52 7.94 -6.23 -0.75
N GLY A 53 6.71 -6.09 -0.25
CA GLY A 53 5.73 -7.17 -0.27
C GLY A 53 5.25 -7.53 -1.69
N ILE A 54 4.95 -6.54 -2.52
CA ILE A 54 4.51 -6.76 -3.91
C ILE A 54 5.64 -7.34 -4.75
N LYS A 55 6.89 -6.88 -4.56
CA LYS A 55 8.06 -7.37 -5.30
C LYS A 55 8.21 -8.89 -5.19
N GLN A 56 7.88 -9.46 -4.03
CA GLN A 56 7.93 -10.90 -3.80
C GLN A 56 6.79 -11.68 -4.46
N ILE A 57 5.69 -11.01 -4.81
CA ILE A 57 4.46 -11.65 -5.33
C ILE A 57 4.35 -11.47 -6.85
N LEU A 58 4.54 -10.24 -7.34
CA LEU A 58 4.28 -9.82 -8.72
C LEU A 58 5.53 -9.34 -9.46
N GLY A 59 6.66 -9.15 -8.76
CA GLY A 59 7.90 -8.65 -9.34
C GLY A 59 8.12 -7.15 -9.14
N ASP A 60 9.34 -6.71 -9.47
CA ASP A 60 9.86 -5.37 -9.15
C ASP A 60 9.15 -4.25 -9.95
N ASP A 61 8.81 -4.50 -11.21
CA ASP A 61 8.16 -3.50 -12.08
C ASP A 61 6.78 -3.08 -11.55
N ILE A 62 5.95 -4.07 -11.21
CA ILE A 62 4.62 -3.83 -10.62
C ILE A 62 4.75 -3.20 -9.23
N ALA A 63 5.73 -3.64 -8.44
CA ALA A 63 5.99 -3.08 -7.12
C ALA A 63 6.34 -1.59 -7.18
N GLU A 64 7.23 -1.19 -8.08
CA GLU A 64 7.63 0.21 -8.25
C GLU A 64 6.45 1.05 -8.75
N LYS A 65 5.68 0.55 -9.72
CA LYS A 65 4.45 1.22 -10.19
C LYS A 65 3.47 1.50 -9.05
N ILE A 66 3.19 0.50 -8.21
CA ILE A 66 2.28 0.65 -7.05
C ILE A 66 2.85 1.64 -6.03
N LYS A 67 4.14 1.55 -5.72
CA LYS A 67 4.82 2.49 -4.82
C LYS A 67 4.68 3.94 -5.29
N GLN A 68 4.91 4.21 -6.57
CA GLN A 68 4.74 5.54 -7.15
C GLN A 68 3.29 6.02 -7.07
N LYS A 69 2.31 5.16 -7.35
CA LYS A 69 0.88 5.49 -7.19
C LYS A 69 0.54 5.87 -5.74
N ILE A 70 1.05 5.14 -4.75
CA ILE A 70 0.81 5.44 -3.32
C ILE A 70 1.45 6.76 -2.92
N LEU A 71 2.68 7.02 -3.35
CA LEU A 71 3.37 8.29 -3.07
C LEU A 71 2.65 9.48 -3.74
N HIS A 72 2.02 9.27 -4.89
CA HIS A 72 1.24 10.30 -5.57
C HIS A 72 -0.02 10.73 -4.78
N ILE A 73 -0.54 9.88 -3.89
CA ILE A 73 -1.69 10.24 -3.03
C ILE A 73 -1.35 11.42 -2.10
N ARG A 74 -0.06 11.62 -1.78
CA ARG A 74 0.41 12.71 -0.93
C ARG A 74 0.21 14.10 -1.56
N ASN A 75 0.06 14.17 -2.88
CA ASN A 75 0.12 15.40 -3.66
C ASN A 75 -1.25 15.95 -4.03
#